data_AF-A0A6B1BDC5-F1
#
_entry.id   AF-A0A6B1BDC5-F1
#
_cell.length_a   1.000
_cell.length_b   1.000
_cell.length_c   1.000
_cell.angle_alpha   90.00
_cell.angle_beta   90.00
_cell.angle_gamma   90.00
#
_symmetry.space_group_name_H-M   'P 1'
#
loop_
_entity.id
_entity.type
_entity.pdbx_description
1 polymer ?
#
loop_
_entity_poly.entity_id
_entity_poly.type
_entity_poly.pdbx_seq_one_letter_code
_entity_poly.pdbx_strand_id
1 'polypeptide(L)'
;MPDERNRVKATKATANALLSDVRQYMDDNGYLSWSERDKKYILLGTNSPKSGLVDCPECTIGRIIMIRSKSTGKRFLGCTNYANGCTASSPLLQKARLRVTKTPCDICRWPIVIFRYSRNQKWSRQCSNINCESHKVT
;
A
#
# COMPACT_ATOMS: atom_id res chain seq x y z
N MET A 1 17.71 15.08 -43.70
CA MET A 1 17.62 15.97 -42.53
C MET A 1 16.75 15.27 -41.49
N PRO A 2 17.26 14.85 -40.32
CA PRO A 2 16.44 14.21 -39.30
C PRO A 2 15.43 15.23 -38.77
N ASP A 3 14.17 14.82 -38.68
CA ASP A 3 13.05 15.66 -38.25
C ASP A 3 13.26 16.15 -36.80
N GLU A 4 13.39 17.47 -36.64
CA GLU A 4 13.65 18.15 -35.35
C GLU A 4 12.51 17.95 -34.33
N ARG A 5 11.36 17.42 -34.77
CA ARG A 5 10.17 17.14 -33.95
C ARG A 5 10.37 16.03 -32.91
N ASN A 6 11.40 15.20 -33.03
CA ASN A 6 11.66 14.06 -32.11
C ASN A 6 12.89 14.25 -31.21
N ARG A 7 13.21 15.49 -30.80
CA ARG A 7 14.34 15.74 -29.89
C ARG A 7 13.93 15.52 -28.42
N VAL A 8 14.23 14.34 -27.88
CA VAL A 8 14.08 14.08 -26.44
C VAL A 8 15.11 14.91 -25.67
N LYS A 9 14.63 15.85 -24.84
CA LYS A 9 15.51 16.62 -23.95
C LYS A 9 15.87 15.76 -22.74
N ALA A 10 17.10 15.25 -22.71
CA ALA A 10 17.62 14.52 -21.56
C ALA A 10 17.81 15.49 -20.37
N THR A 11 16.87 15.47 -19.43
CA THR A 11 17.00 16.22 -18.17
C THR A 11 17.55 15.32 -17.07
N LYS A 12 18.12 15.91 -16.01
CA LYS A 12 18.56 15.17 -14.83
C LYS A 12 17.43 14.34 -14.21
N ALA A 13 16.20 14.87 -14.21
CA ALA A 13 15.02 14.16 -13.73
C ALA A 13 14.70 12.93 -14.60
N THR A 14 14.74 13.07 -15.93
CA THR A 14 14.51 11.95 -16.87
C THR A 14 15.58 10.87 -16.71
N ALA A 15 16.85 11.26 -16.59
CA ALA A 15 17.95 10.32 -16.35
C ALA A 15 17.79 9.57 -15.03
N ASN A 16 17.39 10.26 -13.96
CA ASN A 16 17.15 9.65 -12.66
C ASN A 16 15.95 8.68 -12.67
N ALA A 17 14.88 9.01 -13.39
CA ALA A 17 13.73 8.12 -13.55
C ALA A 17 14.11 6.84 -14.30
N LEU A 18 14.87 6.97 -15.40
CA LEU A 18 15.39 5.81 -16.13
C LEU A 18 16.31 4.96 -15.25
N LEU A 19 17.22 5.58 -14.49
CA LEU A 19 18.09 4.88 -13.54
C LEU A 19 17.29 4.13 -12.46
N SER A 20 16.19 4.70 -11.96
CA SER A 20 15.34 4.00 -11.00
C SER A 20 14.64 2.79 -11.61
N ASP A 21 14.18 2.90 -12.85
CA ASP A 21 13.52 1.80 -13.55
C ASP A 21 14.49 0.65 -13.85
N VAL A 22 15.71 0.98 -14.31
CA VAL A 22 16.77 -0.02 -14.55
C VAL A 22 17.17 -0.73 -13.25
N ARG A 23 17.38 0.02 -12.16
CA ARG A 23 17.68 -0.58 -10.84
C ARG A 23 16.56 -1.49 -10.36
N GLN A 24 15.31 -1.09 -10.58
CA GLN A 24 14.14 -1.88 -10.21
C GLN A 24 14.05 -3.19 -11.02
N TYR A 25 14.41 -3.17 -12.30
CA TYR A 25 14.44 -4.34 -13.16
C TYR A 25 15.57 -5.32 -12.78
N MET A 26 16.72 -4.80 -12.36
CA MET A 26 17.92 -5.58 -12.01
C MET A 26 17.94 -6.08 -10.56
N ASP A 27 16.91 -5.80 -9.76
CA ASP A 27 16.87 -6.22 -8.36
C ASP A 27 16.31 -7.63 -8.25
N ASP A 28 17.15 -8.56 -7.81
CA ASP A 28 16.83 -9.99 -7.65
C ASP A 28 15.72 -10.24 -6.62
N ASN A 29 15.40 -9.25 -5.76
CA ASN A 29 14.30 -9.33 -4.80
C ASN A 29 12.96 -8.84 -5.39
N GLY A 30 12.91 -8.55 -6.69
CA GLY A 30 11.71 -8.14 -7.41
C GLY A 30 10.70 -9.27 -7.53
N TYR A 31 9.50 -9.08 -6.95
CA TYR A 31 8.43 -10.07 -7.00
C TYR A 31 7.25 -9.58 -7.85
N LEU A 32 6.87 -10.34 -8.89
CA LEU A 32 5.72 -10.01 -9.72
C LEU A 32 4.42 -10.47 -9.04
N SER A 33 3.50 -9.53 -8.82
CA SER A 33 2.15 -9.82 -8.33
C SER A 33 1.09 -9.28 -9.27
N TRP A 34 0.04 -10.04 -9.49
CA TRP A 34 -1.13 -9.56 -10.21
C TRP A 34 -2.01 -8.68 -9.31
N SER A 35 -2.47 -7.55 -9.82
CA SER A 35 -3.46 -6.69 -9.14
C SER A 35 -4.81 -6.81 -9.84
N GLU A 36 -5.73 -7.58 -9.26
CA GLU A 36 -7.11 -7.71 -9.75
C GLU A 36 -7.84 -6.36 -9.83
N ARG A 37 -7.51 -5.45 -8.91
CA ARG A 37 -8.11 -4.11 -8.86
C ARG A 37 -7.77 -3.29 -10.10
N ASP A 38 -6.49 -3.32 -10.49
CA ASP A 38 -5.94 -2.47 -11.55
C ASP A 38 -5.75 -3.23 -12.88
N LYS A 39 -6.02 -4.54 -12.90
CA LYS A 39 -5.83 -5.45 -14.03
C LYS A 39 -4.41 -5.36 -14.64
N LYS A 40 -3.40 -5.35 -13.78
CA LYS A 40 -1.98 -5.25 -14.20
C LYS A 40 -1.06 -5.97 -13.22
N TYR A 41 0.12 -6.35 -13.71
CA TYR A 41 1.21 -6.79 -12.86
C TYR A 41 1.84 -5.61 -12.12
N ILE A 42 2.17 -5.83 -10.86
CA ILE A 42 2.89 -4.91 -9.98
C ILE A 42 4.17 -5.61 -9.52
N LEU A 43 5.26 -4.86 -9.47
CA LEU A 43 6.51 -5.30 -8.87
C LEU A 43 6.45 -4.99 -7.37
N LEU A 44 6.72 -6.01 -6.54
CA LEU A 44 6.81 -5.97 -5.09
C LEU A 44 8.26 -6.23 -4.68
N GLY A 45 8.59 -5.98 -3.40
CA GLY A 45 9.98 -5.99 -2.92
C GLY A 45 10.78 -4.73 -3.29
N THR A 46 10.65 -4.25 -4.53
CA THR A 46 11.49 -3.19 -5.10
C THR A 46 10.62 -1.99 -5.49
N ASN A 47 10.96 -0.78 -5.00
CA ASN A 47 10.12 0.43 -5.17
C ASN A 47 8.63 0.18 -4.88
N SER A 48 8.32 -0.46 -3.75
CA SER A 48 6.96 -0.92 -3.45
C SER A 48 5.94 0.22 -3.54
N PRO A 49 4.66 -0.07 -3.86
CA PRO A 49 3.72 0.93 -4.33
C PRO A 49 3.65 2.16 -3.42
N LYS A 50 3.56 3.37 -4.01
CA LYS A 50 3.51 4.64 -3.25
C LYS A 50 2.38 4.69 -2.21
N SER A 51 1.31 3.93 -2.47
CA SER A 51 0.16 3.73 -1.59
C SER A 51 0.40 2.75 -0.44
N GLY A 52 1.52 2.02 -0.46
CA GLY A 52 1.98 1.15 0.61
C GLY A 52 2.14 1.91 1.92
N LEU A 53 1.56 1.34 2.98
CA LEU A 53 1.53 1.95 4.31
C LEU A 53 2.71 1.45 5.15
N VAL A 54 2.75 0.13 5.36
CA VAL A 54 3.76 -0.60 6.12
C VAL A 54 4.03 -1.92 5.41
N ASP A 55 5.17 -2.55 5.70
CA ASP A 55 5.49 -3.87 5.18
C ASP A 55 4.53 -4.92 5.77
N CYS A 56 4.19 -5.93 4.98
CA CYS A 56 3.24 -6.96 5.40
C CYS A 56 3.88 -7.88 6.44
N PRO A 57 3.29 -8.03 7.64
CA PRO A 57 3.85 -8.89 8.67
C PRO A 57 3.77 -10.39 8.35
N GLU A 58 2.86 -10.81 7.46
CA GLU A 58 2.70 -12.24 7.11
C GLU A 58 3.69 -12.70 6.04
N CYS A 59 3.89 -11.91 4.98
CA CYS A 59 4.68 -12.33 3.82
C CYS A 59 6.01 -11.58 3.65
N THR A 60 6.24 -10.49 4.39
CA THR A 60 7.43 -9.59 4.36
C THR A 60 7.84 -8.99 3.00
N ILE A 61 7.27 -9.47 1.90
CA ILE A 61 7.52 -9.05 0.51
C ILE A 61 6.57 -7.92 0.10
N GLY A 62 5.29 -8.09 0.46
CA GLY A 62 4.23 -7.14 0.10
C GLY A 62 4.10 -5.99 1.10
N ARG A 63 3.30 -4.99 0.73
CA ARG A 63 2.91 -3.89 1.62
C ARG A 63 1.43 -3.94 1.93
N ILE A 64 1.06 -3.49 3.12
CA ILE A 64 -0.34 -3.28 3.50
C ILE A 64 -0.84 -2.00 2.83
N ILE A 65 -1.99 -2.09 2.14
CA ILE A 65 -2.65 -0.98 1.48
C ILE A 65 -4.12 -0.89 1.91
N MET A 66 -4.69 0.31 1.83
CA MET A 66 -6.13 0.49 1.97
C MET A 66 -6.84 0.18 0.66
N ILE A 67 -7.76 -0.78 0.73
CA ILE A 67 -8.56 -1.24 -0.40
C ILE A 67 -10.02 -0.91 -0.10
N ARG A 68 -10.73 -0.48 -1.15
CA ARG A 68 -12.18 -0.45 -1.15
C ARG A 68 -12.64 -1.53 -2.13
N SER A 69 -13.39 -2.50 -1.62
CA SER A 69 -13.95 -3.56 -2.46
C SER A 69 -14.87 -2.96 -3.52
N LYS A 70 -14.70 -3.36 -4.77
CA LYS A 70 -15.62 -2.99 -5.86
C LYS A 70 -16.95 -3.73 -5.75
N SER A 71 -16.94 -4.97 -5.24
CA SER A 71 -18.14 -5.79 -5.11
C SER A 71 -19.00 -5.39 -3.90
N THR A 72 -18.40 -5.21 -2.73
CA THR A 72 -19.15 -4.93 -1.50
C THR A 72 -19.16 -3.45 -1.11
N GLY A 73 -18.34 -2.61 -1.75
CA GLY A 73 -18.16 -1.20 -1.40
C GLY A 73 -17.46 -0.95 -0.06
N LYS A 74 -17.14 -2.01 0.70
CA LYS A 74 -16.53 -1.95 2.03
C LYS A 74 -15.04 -1.65 1.95
N ARG A 75 -14.52 -0.98 2.97
CA ARG A 75 -13.10 -0.63 3.13
C ARG A 75 -12.40 -1.65 4.01
N PHE A 76 -11.19 -2.06 3.63
CA PHE A 76 -10.37 -2.97 4.41
C PHE A 76 -8.90 -2.71 4.11
N LEU A 77 -8.02 -3.23 4.95
CA LEU A 77 -6.61 -3.30 4.67
C LEU A 77 -6.29 -4.67 4.10
N GLY A 78 -5.45 -4.71 3.07
CA GLY A 78 -4.99 -5.95 2.46
C GLY A 78 -3.55 -5.83 1.99
N CYS A 79 -2.88 -6.97 1.88
CA CYS A 79 -1.55 -7.05 1.30
C CYS A 79 -1.61 -6.84 -0.23
N THR A 80 -0.59 -6.17 -0.78
CA THR A 80 -0.40 -6.08 -2.23
C THR A 80 -0.08 -7.44 -2.87
N ASN A 81 0.47 -8.38 -2.10
CA ASN A 81 0.83 -9.72 -2.55
C ASN A 81 -0.29 -10.76 -2.41
N TYR A 82 -1.55 -10.30 -2.28
CA TYR A 82 -2.67 -11.18 -2.02
C TYR A 82 -2.91 -12.20 -3.14
N ALA A 83 -2.73 -11.79 -4.41
CA ALA A 83 -2.93 -12.66 -5.57
C ALA A 83 -1.95 -13.85 -5.62
N ASN A 84 -0.79 -13.73 -4.98
CA ASN A 84 0.23 -14.78 -4.95
C ASN A 84 0.16 -15.64 -3.68
N GLY A 85 -0.95 -15.59 -2.92
CA GLY A 85 -1.21 -16.46 -1.79
C GLY A 85 -1.07 -15.82 -0.40
N CYS A 86 -0.78 -14.52 -0.29
CA CYS A 86 -0.81 -13.84 1.01
C CYS A 86 -2.25 -13.61 1.48
N THR A 87 -2.57 -14.00 2.72
CA THR A 87 -3.92 -13.89 3.29
C THR A 87 -4.16 -12.66 4.15
N ALA A 88 -3.12 -11.86 4.40
CA ALA A 88 -3.17 -10.70 5.27
C ALA A 88 -4.26 -9.71 4.83
N SER A 89 -5.35 -9.71 5.60
CA SER A 89 -6.44 -8.77 5.44
C SER A 89 -7.08 -8.44 6.79
N SER A 90 -7.50 -7.19 6.97
CA SER A 90 -8.23 -6.77 8.17
C SER A 90 -9.35 -5.80 7.79
N PRO A 91 -10.60 -6.02 8.24
CA PRO A 91 -11.69 -5.10 7.98
C PRO A 91 -11.44 -3.75 8.67
N LEU A 92 -11.89 -2.67 8.04
CA LEU A 92 -11.82 -1.33 8.62
C LEU A 92 -13.18 -0.82 9.09
N LEU A 93 -13.17 0.24 9.87
CA LEU A 93 -14.38 0.96 10.29
C LEU A 93 -15.11 1.54 9.07
N GLN A 94 -16.30 0.99 8.78
CA GLN A 94 -17.02 1.31 7.54
C GLN A 94 -17.70 2.68 7.56
N LYS A 95 -18.21 3.12 8.71
CA LYS A 95 -18.96 4.38 8.86
C LYS A 95 -18.09 5.56 9.33
N ALA A 96 -16.92 5.28 9.91
CA ALA A 96 -16.06 6.32 10.46
C ALA A 96 -15.32 7.10 9.35
N ARG A 97 -15.02 8.37 9.64
CA ARG A 97 -14.02 9.13 8.88
C ARG A 97 -12.65 8.70 9.37
N LEU A 98 -11.84 8.15 8.48
CA LEU A 98 -10.59 7.48 8.84
C LEU A 98 -9.40 7.96 8.00
N ARG A 99 -8.22 7.90 8.61
CA ARG A 99 -6.91 8.09 8.00
C ARG A 99 -6.04 6.93 8.45
N VAL A 100 -5.38 6.25 7.51
CA VAL A 100 -4.43 5.20 7.85
C VAL A 100 -3.04 5.79 7.78
N THR A 101 -2.26 5.52 8.81
CA THR A 101 -0.89 6.04 8.95
C THR A 101 0.12 5.05 8.37
N LYS A 102 1.32 5.55 8.05
CA LYS A 102 2.47 4.72 7.70
C LYS A 102 3.24 4.22 8.92
N THR A 103 2.67 4.37 10.11
CA THR A 103 3.30 3.94 11.36
C THR A 103 2.83 2.51 11.67
N PRO A 104 3.75 1.55 11.78
CA PRO A 104 3.39 0.19 12.19
C PRO A 104 3.03 0.16 13.67
N CYS A 105 2.18 -0.79 14.05
CA CYS A 105 1.89 -1.13 15.43
C CYS A 105 3.10 -1.83 16.04
N ASP A 106 3.43 -1.52 17.29
CA ASP A 106 4.59 -2.11 17.97
C ASP A 106 4.45 -3.63 18.17
N ILE A 107 3.20 -4.11 18.32
CA ILE A 107 2.87 -5.53 18.56
C ILE A 107 2.76 -6.30 17.25
N CYS A 108 1.71 -6.05 16.45
CA CYS A 108 1.41 -6.86 15.26
C CYS A 108 1.96 -6.29 13.94
N ARG A 109 2.63 -5.12 13.97
CA ARG A 109 3.20 -4.43 12.78
C ARG A 109 2.21 -3.98 11.71
N TRP A 110 0.92 -4.18 11.91
CA TRP A 110 -0.12 -3.57 11.09
C TRP A 110 -0.17 -2.05 11.25
N PRO A 111 -0.64 -1.30 10.24
CA PRO A 111 -0.64 0.15 10.30
C PRO A 111 -1.65 0.67 11.34
N ILE A 112 -1.35 1.83 11.94
CA ILE A 112 -2.28 2.46 12.87
C ILE A 112 -3.33 3.29 12.11
N VAL A 113 -4.59 3.20 12.54
CA VAL A 113 -5.70 4.03 12.04
C VAL A 113 -6.03 5.17 13.00
N ILE A 114 -6.34 6.33 12.43
CA ILE A 114 -6.86 7.50 13.15
C ILE A 114 -8.26 7.78 12.63
N PHE A 115 -9.27 7.83 13.50
CA PHE A 115 -10.67 7.93 13.09
C PHE A 115 -11.52 8.79 14.04
N ARG A 116 -12.69 9.19 13.53
CA ARG A 116 -13.79 9.79 14.31
C ARG A 116 -15.14 9.49 13.63
N TYR A 117 -16.21 9.38 14.41
CA TYR A 117 -17.57 9.16 13.85
C TYR A 117 -18.30 10.47 13.58
N SER A 118 -18.16 11.45 14.46
CA SER A 118 -18.76 12.79 14.30
C SER A 118 -17.69 13.87 14.16
N ARG A 119 -18.07 15.03 13.60
CA ARG A 119 -17.19 16.21 13.53
C ARG A 119 -16.81 16.74 14.92
N ASN A 120 -17.67 16.56 15.91
CA ASN A 120 -17.49 17.07 17.28
C ASN A 120 -16.67 16.14 18.18
N GLN A 121 -16.42 14.90 17.73
CA GLN A 121 -15.59 13.96 18.46
C GLN A 121 -14.10 14.21 18.20
N LYS A 122 -13.28 14.00 19.24
CA LYS A 122 -11.83 13.95 19.10
C LYS A 122 -11.43 12.78 18.20
N TRP A 123 -10.29 12.92 17.54
CA TRP A 123 -9.73 11.82 16.76
C TRP A 123 -9.17 10.75 17.70
N SER A 124 -9.62 9.51 17.52
CA SER A 124 -9.11 8.34 18.23
C SER A 124 -8.07 7.63 17.38
N ARG A 125 -7.10 6.96 18.03
CA ARG A 125 -6.01 6.22 17.39
C ARG A 125 -6.07 4.76 17.85
N GLN A 126 -6.03 3.83 16.90
CA GLN A 126 -6.20 2.40 17.17
C GLN A 126 -5.41 1.55 16.17
N CYS A 127 -4.99 0.34 16.58
CA CYS A 127 -4.44 -0.63 15.64
C CYS A 127 -5.49 -1.02 14.59
N SER A 128 -5.08 -1.22 13.33
CA SER A 128 -6.01 -1.61 12.28
C SER A 128 -6.33 -3.10 12.23
N ASN A 129 -5.51 -3.92 12.89
CA ASN A 129 -5.72 -5.36 12.96
C ASN A 129 -6.72 -5.66 14.09
N ILE A 130 -7.87 -6.23 13.72
CA ILE A 130 -8.92 -6.61 14.67
C ILE A 130 -8.49 -7.71 15.64
N ASN A 131 -7.51 -8.53 15.25
CA ASN A 131 -7.00 -9.64 16.05
C ASN A 131 -5.81 -9.22 16.93
N CYS A 132 -5.45 -7.94 16.97
CA CYS A 132 -4.31 -7.46 17.73
C CYS A 132 -4.72 -7.10 19.17
N GLU A 133 -3.89 -7.44 20.16
CA GLU A 133 -4.13 -7.12 21.57
C GLU A 133 -4.25 -5.62 21.85
N SER A 134 -3.51 -4.78 21.12
CA SER A 134 -3.64 -3.31 21.21
C SER A 134 -4.91 -2.75 20.57
N HIS A 135 -5.75 -3.60 19.96
CA HIS A 135 -7.03 -3.21 19.40
C HIS A 135 -8.04 -2.97 20.54
N LYS A 136 -7.97 -1.79 21.14
CA LYS A 136 -8.93 -1.36 22.16
C LYS A 136 -10.29 -1.12 21.51
N VAL A 137 -11.22 -2.06 21.70
CA VAL A 137 -12.65 -1.85 21.45
C VAL A 137 -13.16 -1.07 22.66
N THR A 138 -13.17 0.26 22.57
CA THR A 138 -13.77 1.13 23.59
C THR A 138 -15.12 1.61 23.09
#